data_AF-A0A0B7C3Z6-F1
#
_entry.id   AF-A0A0B7C3Z6-F1
#
_cell.length_a   1.000
_cell.length_b   1.000
_cell.length_c   1.000
_cell.angle_alpha   90.00
_cell.angle_beta   90.00
_cell.angle_gamma   90.00
#
_symmetry.space_group_name_H-M   'P 1'
#
loop_
_entity.id
_entity.type
_entity.pdbx_description
1 polymer ?
#
loop_
_entity_poly.entity_id
_entity_poly.type
_entity_poly.pdbx_seq_one_letter_code
_entity_poly.pdbx_strand_id
1 'polypeptide(L)'
;VKRHGKMMITDRVKALVDNMDDFLELSVVGGIGMDYGHVPRANILTGIGKVMDQYCLISAMDGAFKGGAVFPITLKKQLRAHEIAQQNRLPCIYIVDSAGAFLPLQAEIFNLGGQGFYNEAVMSALKI
;
A
#
# COMPACT_ATOMS: atom_id res chain seq x y z
N VAL A 1 8.41 10.59 12.59
CA VAL A 1 7.02 10.93 12.17
C VAL A 1 6.47 12.14 12.95
N LYS A 2 6.09 12.02 14.23
CA LYS A 2 5.49 13.14 15.00
C LYS A 2 6.38 14.39 15.16
N ARG A 3 7.69 14.24 15.35
CA ARG A 3 8.65 15.37 15.41
C ARG A 3 8.70 16.22 14.14
N HIS A 4 8.26 15.69 13.00
CA HIS A 4 8.22 16.39 11.71
C HIS A 4 6.79 16.81 11.32
N GLY A 5 5.83 16.77 12.25
CA GLY A 5 4.44 17.13 11.98
C GLY A 5 3.69 16.14 11.07
N LYS A 6 4.24 14.95 10.80
CA LYS A 6 3.59 13.91 9.98
C LYS A 6 2.68 13.03 10.85
N MET A 7 1.58 12.58 10.27
CA MET A 7 0.69 11.54 10.84
C MET A 7 1.27 10.14 10.60
N MET A 8 1.01 9.20 11.52
CA MET A 8 1.30 7.77 11.29
C MET A 8 0.36 7.21 10.21
N ILE A 9 0.75 6.11 9.57
CA ILE A 9 -0.05 5.48 8.51
C ILE A 9 -1.49 5.17 8.94
N THR A 10 -1.68 4.62 10.14
CA THR A 10 -2.99 4.30 10.69
C THR A 10 -3.83 5.55 10.93
N ASP A 11 -3.20 6.65 11.39
CA ASP A 11 -3.89 7.92 11.61
C ASP A 11 -4.32 8.53 10.27
N ARG A 12 -3.51 8.40 9.22
CA ARG A 12 -3.85 8.89 7.87
C ARG A 12 -5.04 8.14 7.29
N VAL A 13 -5.04 6.80 7.40
CA VAL A 13 -6.17 5.98 6.93
C VAL A 13 -7.42 6.31 7.74
N LYS A 14 -7.31 6.41 9.07
CA LYS A 14 -8.43 6.78 9.95
C LYS A 14 -9.02 8.16 9.63
N ALA A 15 -8.19 9.12 9.22
CA ALA A 15 -8.65 10.45 8.83
C ALA A 15 -9.25 10.51 7.42
N LEU A 16 -8.99 9.49 6.59
CA LEU A 16 -9.49 9.40 5.22
C LEU A 16 -10.83 8.68 5.14
N VAL A 17 -10.99 7.57 5.86
CA VAL A 17 -12.19 6.73 5.79
C VAL A 17 -13.34 7.29 6.62
N ASP A 18 -14.56 7.04 6.17
CA ASP A 18 -15.78 7.49 6.86
C ASP A 18 -15.93 6.81 8.23
N ASN A 19 -15.61 5.51 8.32
CA ASN A 19 -15.59 4.74 9.54
C ASN A 19 -14.43 3.73 9.54
N MET A 20 -13.54 3.85 10.52
CA MET A 20 -12.38 2.96 10.65
C MET A 20 -12.76 1.56 11.13
N ASP A 21 -13.87 1.41 11.86
CA ASP A 21 -14.29 0.11 12.39
C ASP A 21 -14.78 -0.84 11.27
N ASP A 22 -15.20 -0.27 10.13
CA ASP A 22 -15.62 -1.01 8.93
C ASP A 22 -14.47 -1.25 7.93
N PHE A 23 -13.25 -0.82 8.26
CA PHE A 23 -12.10 -0.93 7.36
C PHE A 23 -11.58 -2.37 7.30
N LEU A 24 -11.65 -2.97 6.11
CA LEU A 24 -11.12 -4.30 5.86
C LEU A 24 -9.63 -4.23 5.51
N GLU A 25 -8.75 -4.39 6.50
CA GLU A 25 -7.31 -4.45 6.26
C GLU A 25 -6.90 -5.77 5.59
N LEU A 26 -6.10 -5.68 4.53
CA LEU A 26 -5.65 -6.81 3.72
C LEU A 26 -4.20 -7.20 4.05
N SER A 27 -3.94 -8.51 4.13
CA SER A 27 -2.60 -9.07 4.29
C SER A 27 -1.81 -8.47 5.46
N VAL A 28 -2.45 -8.38 6.64
CA VAL A 28 -1.87 -7.80 7.87
C VAL A 28 -0.56 -8.49 8.27
N VAL A 29 -0.51 -9.81 8.08
CA VAL A 29 0.66 -10.67 8.38
C VAL A 29 1.75 -10.64 7.30
N GLY A 30 1.59 -9.81 6.26
CA GLY A 30 2.60 -9.67 5.20
C GLY A 30 3.97 -9.29 5.77
N GLY A 31 5.02 -9.97 5.31
CA GLY A 31 6.41 -9.70 5.71
C GLY A 31 6.85 -10.33 7.04
N ILE A 32 6.04 -11.19 7.65
CA ILE A 32 6.47 -12.09 8.72
C ILE A 32 7.34 -13.21 8.13
N GLY A 33 8.50 -13.48 8.74
CA GLY A 33 9.34 -14.63 8.39
C GLY A 33 10.05 -14.54 7.03
N MET A 34 10.31 -13.34 6.52
CA MET A 34 11.08 -13.18 5.28
C MET A 34 12.58 -13.41 5.54
N ASP A 35 13.28 -14.00 4.56
CA ASP A 35 14.70 -14.31 4.65
C ASP A 35 15.58 -13.05 4.84
N TYR A 36 15.11 -11.91 4.33
CA TYR A 36 15.75 -10.59 4.49
C TYR A 36 15.30 -9.83 5.75
N GLY A 37 14.66 -10.52 6.69
CA GLY A 37 14.22 -10.00 7.97
C GLY A 37 12.76 -9.55 7.99
N HIS A 38 12.25 -9.33 9.20
CA HIS A 38 10.85 -8.95 9.39
C HIS A 38 10.54 -7.56 8.81
N VAL A 39 9.51 -7.51 7.97
CA VAL A 39 8.97 -6.27 7.39
C VAL A 39 7.52 -6.14 7.84
N PRO A 40 7.22 -5.42 8.93
CA PRO A 40 5.88 -5.32 9.47
C PRO A 40 4.87 -4.87 8.41
N ARG A 41 3.75 -5.60 8.27
CA ARG A 41 2.70 -5.36 7.26
C ARG A 41 3.23 -5.24 5.82
N ALA A 42 4.41 -5.79 5.52
CA ALA A 42 5.14 -5.59 4.27
C ALA A 42 5.43 -4.10 3.95
N ASN A 43 5.54 -3.25 4.96
CA ASN A 43 5.76 -1.80 4.87
C ASN A 43 4.65 -1.01 4.14
N ILE A 44 3.46 -1.62 4.01
CA ILE A 44 2.31 -1.01 3.33
C ILE A 44 1.01 -1.48 3.98
N LEU A 45 0.17 -0.52 4.37
CA LEU A 45 -1.19 -0.76 4.82
C LEU A 45 -2.08 -0.70 3.59
N THR A 46 -2.67 -1.84 3.22
CA THR A 46 -3.66 -1.93 2.14
C THR A 46 -4.98 -2.37 2.74
N GLY A 47 -6.10 -1.82 2.28
CA GLY A 47 -7.42 -2.27 2.71
C GLY A 47 -8.55 -1.63 1.94
N ILE A 48 -9.78 -2.01 2.29
CA ILE A 48 -11.00 -1.49 1.68
C ILE A 48 -11.79 -0.75 2.75
N GLY A 49 -12.18 0.49 2.46
CA GLY A 49 -13.01 1.30 3.33
C GLY A 49 -13.87 2.26 2.53
N LYS A 50 -14.87 2.85 3.17
CA LYS A 50 -15.69 3.89 2.56
C LYS A 50 -15.01 5.25 2.67
N VAL A 51 -15.07 6.02 1.59
CA VAL A 51 -14.67 7.43 1.51
C VAL A 51 -15.80 8.15 0.80
N MET A 52 -16.50 9.04 1.50
CA MET A 52 -17.71 9.70 0.97
C MET A 52 -18.77 8.69 0.48
N ASP A 53 -19.04 7.67 1.30
CA ASP A 53 -19.97 6.55 1.05
C ASP A 53 -19.62 5.62 -0.13
N GLN A 54 -18.45 5.81 -0.75
CA GLN A 54 -17.95 4.96 -1.82
C GLN A 54 -16.85 4.01 -1.31
N TYR A 55 -16.98 2.72 -1.61
CA TYR A 55 -15.91 1.74 -1.30
C TYR A 55 -14.69 1.99 -2.18
N CYS A 56 -13.56 2.25 -1.52
CA CYS A 56 -12.27 2.50 -2.16
C CYS A 56 -11.24 1.51 -1.65
N LEU A 57 -10.32 1.10 -2.53
CA LEU A 57 -9.10 0.43 -2.12
C LEU A 57 -8.08 1.49 -1.71
N ILE A 58 -7.60 1.42 -0.47
CA ILE A 58 -6.64 2.35 0.10
C ILE A 58 -5.29 1.64 0.22
N SER A 59 -4.24 2.31 -0.24
CA SER A 59 -2.85 1.84 -0.17
C SER A 59 -1.97 2.92 0.46
N ALA A 60 -1.44 2.67 1.65
CA ALA A 60 -0.70 3.66 2.45
C ALA A 60 0.65 3.11 2.91
N MET A 61 1.74 3.79 2.55
CA MET A 61 3.10 3.34 2.86
C MET A 61 3.61 3.90 4.18
N ASP A 62 4.34 3.08 4.94
CA ASP A 62 4.88 3.48 6.24
C ASP A 62 6.27 4.12 6.13
N GLY A 63 6.27 5.45 6.00
CA GLY A 63 7.49 6.26 6.03
C GLY A 63 8.27 6.18 7.35
N ALA A 64 7.69 5.66 8.44
CA ALA A 64 8.40 5.49 9.71
C ALA A 64 9.38 4.30 9.66
N PHE A 65 9.05 3.25 8.92
CA PHE A 65 9.84 2.03 8.85
C PHE A 65 10.79 2.08 7.65
N LYS A 66 12.10 2.11 7.96
CA LYS A 66 13.19 2.21 6.96
C LYS A 66 12.94 3.33 5.92
N GLY A 67 12.36 4.45 6.35
CA GLY A 67 12.04 5.60 5.49
C GLY A 67 10.96 5.33 4.43
N GLY A 68 10.17 4.25 4.54
CA GLY A 68 9.21 3.86 3.51
C GLY A 68 9.85 3.12 2.33
N ALA A 69 10.99 2.47 2.55
CA ALA A 69 11.64 1.65 1.53
C ALA A 69 10.75 0.47 1.10
N VAL A 70 10.70 0.21 -0.21
CA VAL A 70 9.92 -0.85 -0.83
C VAL A 70 10.73 -2.14 -0.84
N PHE A 71 10.16 -3.21 -0.29
CA PHE A 71 10.70 -4.57 -0.30
C PHE A 71 10.00 -5.42 -1.37
N PRO A 72 10.57 -6.59 -1.76
CA PRO A 72 9.89 -7.50 -2.68
C PRO A 72 8.47 -7.87 -2.20
N ILE A 73 8.31 -8.13 -0.90
CA ILE A 73 6.99 -8.39 -0.29
C ILE A 73 6.05 -7.17 -0.33
N THR A 74 6.57 -5.95 -0.28
CA THR A 74 5.79 -4.71 -0.42
C THR A 74 5.13 -4.67 -1.79
N LEU A 75 5.90 -4.93 -2.85
CA LEU A 75 5.38 -4.97 -4.23
C LEU A 75 4.37 -6.09 -4.41
N LYS A 76 4.66 -7.30 -3.91
CA LYS A 76 3.70 -8.41 -3.97
C LYS A 76 2.36 -8.05 -3.32
N LYS A 77 2.40 -7.42 -2.13
CA LYS A 77 1.19 -6.96 -1.43
C LYS A 77 0.45 -5.86 -2.22
N GLN A 78 1.17 -4.89 -2.78
CA GLN A 78 0.59 -3.82 -3.59
C GLN A 78 -0.05 -4.34 -4.88
N LEU A 79 0.63 -5.22 -5.62
CA LEU A 79 0.10 -5.81 -6.85
C LEU A 79 -1.14 -6.67 -6.56
N ARG A 80 -1.17 -7.39 -5.44
CA ARG A 80 -2.37 -8.10 -5.00
C ARG A 80 -3.52 -7.12 -4.69
N ALA A 81 -3.23 -5.97 -4.11
CA ALA A 81 -4.24 -4.94 -3.85
C ALA A 81 -4.80 -4.36 -5.17
N HIS A 82 -3.94 -4.13 -6.18
CA HIS A 82 -4.39 -3.71 -7.52
C HIS A 82 -5.28 -4.77 -8.18
N GLU A 83 -4.94 -6.05 -8.06
CA GLU A 83 -5.77 -7.14 -8.58
C GLU A 83 -7.17 -7.15 -7.95
N ILE A 84 -7.24 -6.99 -6.62
CA ILE A 84 -8.51 -6.88 -5.89
C ILE A 84 -9.30 -5.65 -6.36
N ALA A 85 -8.65 -4.49 -6.48
CA ALA A 85 -9.30 -3.26 -6.94
C ALA A 85 -9.87 -3.41 -8.35
N GLN A 86 -9.09 -3.96 -9.28
CA GLN A 86 -9.51 -4.16 -10.66
C GLN A 86 -10.67 -5.16 -10.77
N GLN A 87 -10.60 -6.30 -10.06
CA GLN A 87 -11.65 -7.33 -10.07
C GLN A 87 -12.99 -6.81 -9.52
N ASN A 88 -12.94 -5.91 -8.55
CA ASN A 88 -14.12 -5.39 -7.86
C ASN A 88 -14.49 -3.97 -8.28
N ARG A 89 -13.79 -3.38 -9.26
CA ARG A 89 -13.95 -1.99 -9.72
C ARG A 89 -13.91 -0.96 -8.58
N LEU A 90 -12.95 -1.12 -7.67
CA LEU A 90 -12.75 -0.21 -6.54
C LEU A 90 -11.82 0.94 -6.94
N PRO A 91 -12.23 2.21 -6.82
CA PRO A 91 -11.32 3.33 -6.95
C PRO A 91 -10.15 3.20 -5.97
N CYS A 92 -8.96 3.55 -6.44
CA CYS A 92 -7.73 3.40 -5.67
C CYS A 92 -7.27 4.75 -5.11
N ILE A 93 -6.98 4.80 -3.81
CA ILE A 93 -6.39 5.96 -3.14
C ILE A 93 -5.01 5.57 -2.60
N TYR A 94 -3.99 6.29 -3.06
CA TYR A 94 -2.59 6.05 -2.71
C TYR A 94 -2.07 7.13 -1.75
N ILE A 95 -1.74 6.76 -0.53
CA ILE A 95 -1.06 7.61 0.46
C ILE A 95 0.43 7.30 0.39
N VAL A 96 1.12 7.99 -0.53
CA VAL A 96 2.54 7.75 -0.85
C VAL A 96 3.45 8.50 0.13
N ASP A 97 4.31 7.76 0.84
CA ASP A 97 5.38 8.29 1.70
C ASP A 97 6.54 7.27 1.68
N SER A 98 7.21 7.19 0.52
CA SER A 98 8.22 6.17 0.22
C SER A 98 9.58 6.79 -0.11
N ALA A 99 10.65 6.13 0.34
CA ALA A 99 12.03 6.43 -0.05
C ALA A 99 12.48 5.72 -1.34
N GLY A 100 11.59 4.96 -2.00
CA GLY A 100 11.92 4.14 -3.17
C GLY A 100 12.32 2.72 -2.82
N ALA A 101 13.12 2.07 -3.67
CA ALA A 101 13.48 0.67 -3.53
C ALA A 101 14.44 0.42 -2.35
N PHE A 102 14.27 -0.71 -1.66
CA PHE A 102 15.30 -1.23 -0.77
C PHE A 102 16.47 -1.78 -1.60
N LEU A 103 17.48 -0.93 -1.81
CA LEU A 103 18.59 -1.18 -2.76
C LEU A 103 19.28 -2.54 -2.63
N PRO A 104 19.50 -3.12 -1.44
CA PRO A 104 20.09 -4.46 -1.33
C PRO A 104 19.30 -5.57 -2.04
N LEU A 105 18.00 -5.40 -2.26
CA LEU A 105 17.12 -6.35 -2.94
C LEU A 105 16.62 -5.80 -4.29
N GLN A 106 17.28 -4.80 -4.87
CA GLN A 106 16.80 -4.08 -6.06
C GLN A 106 16.46 -4.99 -7.25
N ALA A 107 17.19 -6.10 -7.42
CA ALA A 107 17.00 -7.04 -8.53
C ALA A 107 15.62 -7.72 -8.48
N GLU A 108 15.06 -7.88 -7.28
CA GLU A 108 13.73 -8.45 -7.06
C GLU A 108 12.61 -7.39 -7.08
N ILE A 109 12.99 -6.11 -7.16
CA ILE A 109 12.06 -4.97 -7.02
C ILE A 109 11.84 -4.27 -8.36
N PHE A 110 12.90 -4.04 -9.14
CA PHE A 110 12.89 -3.08 -10.25
C PHE A 110 11.78 -3.33 -11.29
N ASN A 111 11.70 -4.55 -11.84
CA ASN A 111 10.70 -4.90 -12.85
C ASN A 111 9.27 -4.91 -12.28
N LEU A 112 9.09 -5.47 -11.07
CA LEU A 112 7.79 -5.53 -10.39
C LEU A 112 7.29 -4.13 -10.02
N GLY A 113 8.18 -3.18 -9.74
CA GLY A 113 7.83 -1.78 -9.52
C GLY A 113 7.15 -1.17 -10.75
N GLY A 114 7.67 -1.46 -11.95
CA GLY A 114 7.07 -1.04 -13.22
C GLY A 114 5.65 -1.58 -13.45
N GLN A 115 5.38 -2.81 -12.98
CA GLN A 115 4.05 -3.42 -13.08
C GLN A 115 2.97 -2.65 -12.31
N GLY A 116 3.33 -1.97 -11.22
CA GLY A 116 2.42 -1.10 -10.48
C GLY A 116 1.82 0.00 -11.37
N PHE A 117 2.69 0.72 -12.08
CA PHE A 117 2.28 1.79 -13.01
C PHE A 117 1.48 1.26 -14.20
N TYR A 118 1.86 0.08 -14.72
CA TYR A 118 1.08 -0.60 -15.76
C TYR A 118 -0.36 -0.86 -15.29
N ASN A 119 -0.54 -1.41 -14.09
CA ASN A 119 -1.85 -1.67 -13.52
C ASN A 119 -2.66 -0.37 -13.30
N GLU A 120 -2.02 0.69 -12.82
CA GLU A 120 -2.66 2.01 -12.66
C GLU A 120 -3.18 2.55 -14.00
N ALA A 121 -2.36 2.49 -15.06
CA ALA A 121 -2.76 2.92 -16.40
C ALA A 121 -3.93 2.08 -16.94
N VAL A 122 -3.90 0.76 -16.75
CA VAL A 122 -4.98 -0.14 -17.15
C VAL A 122 -6.28 0.16 -16.38
N MET A 123 -6.21 0.30 -15.05
CA MET A 123 -7.38 0.63 -14.22
C MET A 123 -7.97 1.99 -14.61
N SER A 124 -7.13 2.98 -14.87
CA SER A 124 -7.55 4.30 -15.36
C SER A 124 -8.30 4.19 -16.70
N ALA A 125 -7.79 3.42 -17.66
CA ALA A 125 -8.47 3.19 -18.94
C ALA A 125 -9.81 2.46 -18.78
N LEU A 126 -9.96 1.61 -17.75
CA LEU A 126 -11.22 0.94 -17.40
C LEU A 126 -12.21 1.83 -16.65
N LYS A 127 -11.84 3.10 -16.36
CA LYS A 127 -12.60 4.06 -15.55
C LYS A 127 -12.86 3.53 -14.15
N ILE A 128 -11.80 3.05 -13.51
CA ILE A 128 -11.73 2.73 -12.09
C ILE A 128 -11.00 3.88 -11.39
#